data_AF-G3B1R1-F1
#
_entry.id   AF-G3B1R1-F1
#
_cell.length_a   1.000
_cell.length_b   1.000
_cell.length_c   1.000
_cell.angle_alpha   90.00
_cell.angle_beta   90.00
_cell.angle_gamma   90.00
#
_symmetry.space_group_name_H-M   'P 1'
#
loop_
_entity.id
_entity.type
_entity.pdbx_description
1 polymer ?
#
loop_
_entity_poly.entity_id
_entity_poly.type
_entity_poly.pdbx_seq_one_letter_code
_entity_poly.pdbx_strand_id
1 'polypeptide(L)'
;MQDLPPIGGYEPVQWKRNLPSRGFRPVIYFWLFTGIMGFGFYRYYKGVDEQRELARERQWARFYLQPLLLAEDDRNIARRYFSELKRQELVKETMSEEAKAKFEKELYNDKSKLRFPRYTAGANPSEH
;
A
#
# COMPACT_ATOMS: atom_id res chain seq x y z
N MET A 1 88.83 -21.88 9.96
CA MET A 1 88.08 -22.41 8.81
C MET A 1 87.12 -21.33 8.37
N GLN A 2 87.05 -21.04 7.07
CA GLN A 2 86.15 -20.02 6.51
C GLN A 2 85.06 -20.74 5.71
N ASP A 3 83.80 -20.35 5.92
CA ASP A 3 82.66 -20.94 5.20
C ASP A 3 82.63 -20.45 3.76
N LEU A 4 82.61 -21.40 2.84
CA LEU A 4 82.61 -21.18 1.40
C LEU A 4 81.30 -21.72 0.82
N PRO A 5 80.79 -21.13 -0.26
CA PRO A 5 79.63 -21.67 -0.96
C PRO A 5 79.94 -23.06 -1.53
N PRO A 6 78.92 -23.95 -1.65
CA PRO A 6 79.12 -25.28 -2.19
C PRO A 6 79.64 -25.23 -3.63
N ILE A 7 80.51 -26.18 -4.00
CA ILE A 7 81.02 -26.35 -5.38
C ILE A 7 79.83 -26.70 -6.27
N GLY A 8 79.27 -25.67 -6.93
CA GLY A 8 78.02 -25.75 -7.71
C GLY A 8 77.06 -24.58 -7.51
N GLY A 9 77.23 -23.77 -6.46
CA GLY A 9 76.36 -22.63 -6.13
C GLY A 9 75.06 -23.01 -5.42
N TYR A 10 74.29 -22.01 -4.99
CA TYR A 10 72.98 -22.20 -4.37
C TYR A 10 71.89 -22.42 -5.42
N GLU A 11 70.81 -23.07 -5.01
CA GLU A 11 69.62 -23.21 -5.85
C GLU A 11 69.03 -21.85 -6.24
N PRO A 12 68.41 -21.75 -7.43
CA PRO A 12 67.82 -20.51 -7.90
C PRO A 12 66.63 -20.12 -7.01
N VAL A 13 66.77 -19.01 -6.29
CA VAL A 13 65.71 -18.46 -5.45
C VAL A 13 64.70 -17.72 -6.33
N GLN A 14 63.42 -18.12 -6.25
CA GLN A 14 62.34 -17.42 -6.94
C GLN A 14 62.06 -16.07 -6.25
N TRP A 15 62.54 -14.99 -6.85
CA TRP A 15 62.33 -13.62 -6.34
C TRP A 15 61.08 -12.93 -6.94
N LYS A 16 60.51 -13.50 -8.01
CA LYS A 16 59.33 -12.93 -8.70
C LYS A 16 58.03 -13.47 -8.14
N ARG A 17 57.03 -12.59 -8.04
CA ARG A 17 55.66 -12.92 -7.65
C ARG A 17 55.01 -13.87 -8.67
N ASN A 18 54.61 -15.05 -8.23
CA ASN A 18 53.87 -16.03 -9.03
C ASN A 18 52.38 -16.03 -8.68
N LEU A 19 51.62 -15.10 -9.26
CA LEU A 19 50.16 -15.15 -9.18
C LEU A 19 49.56 -15.48 -10.54
N PRO A 20 49.02 -16.70 -10.73
CA PRO A 20 48.29 -17.02 -11.94
C PRO A 20 46.97 -16.24 -11.99
N SER A 21 46.63 -15.72 -13.16
CA SER A 21 45.29 -15.17 -13.43
C SER A 21 44.28 -16.30 -13.48
N ARG A 22 43.62 -16.56 -12.34
CA ARG A 22 42.58 -17.58 -12.20
C ARG A 22 41.19 -16.98 -12.51
N GLY A 23 40.32 -17.78 -13.13
CA GLY A 23 38.93 -17.43 -13.39
C GLY A 23 38.59 -17.28 -14.88
N PHE A 24 37.32 -16.95 -15.15
CA PHE A 24 36.85 -16.71 -16.50
C PHE A 24 37.15 -15.29 -16.96
N ARG A 25 37.14 -15.07 -18.28
CA ARG A 25 37.26 -13.72 -18.85
C ARG A 25 36.06 -12.87 -18.41
N PRO A 26 36.22 -11.56 -18.11
CA PRO A 26 35.14 -10.68 -17.66
C PRO A 26 33.88 -10.72 -18.54
N VAL A 27 34.07 -10.87 -19.86
CA VAL A 27 32.98 -10.96 -20.85
C VAL A 27 32.06 -12.16 -20.60
N ILE A 28 32.60 -13.28 -20.11
CA ILE A 28 31.80 -14.48 -19.81
C ILE A 28 30.83 -14.19 -18.66
N TYR A 29 31.30 -13.52 -17.60
CA TYR A 29 30.46 -13.10 -16.49
C TYR A 29 29.37 -12.12 -16.92
N PHE A 30 29.73 -11.14 -17.76
CA PHE A 30 28.76 -10.17 -18.28
C PHE A 30 27.58 -10.88 -18.96
N TRP A 31 27.86 -11.77 -19.93
CA TRP A 31 26.81 -12.49 -20.64
C TRP A 31 26.04 -13.45 -19.74
N LEU A 32 26.69 -14.10 -18.78
CA LEU A 32 26.03 -14.95 -17.80
C LEU A 32 24.99 -14.17 -17.00
N PHE A 33 25.38 -13.03 -16.42
CA PHE A 33 24.47 -12.20 -15.63
C PHE A 33 23.36 -11.58 -16.49
N THR A 34 23.68 -11.10 -17.69
CA THR A 34 22.67 -10.60 -18.62
C THR A 34 21.66 -11.69 -18.99
N GLY A 35 22.10 -12.92 -19.22
CA GLY A 35 21.22 -14.05 -19.52
C GLY A 35 20.30 -14.41 -18.35
N ILE A 36 20.84 -14.49 -17.13
CA ILE A 36 20.05 -14.75 -15.92
C ILE A 36 19.02 -13.64 -15.69
N MET A 37 19.44 -12.38 -15.82
CA MET A 37 18.56 -11.23 -15.65
C MET A 37 17.45 -11.19 -16.71
N GLY A 38 17.79 -11.43 -17.98
CA GLY A 38 16.82 -11.49 -19.07
C GLY A 38 15.77 -12.59 -18.85
N PHE A 39 16.19 -13.76 -18.40
CA PHE A 39 15.26 -14.84 -18.05
C PHE A 39 14.39 -14.49 -16.83
N GLY A 40 14.98 -13.85 -15.82
CA GLY A 40 14.24 -13.36 -14.64
C GLY A 40 13.13 -12.39 -15.04
N PHE A 41 13.42 -11.40 -15.87
CA PHE A 41 12.42 -10.47 -16.38
C PHE A 41 11.33 -11.16 -17.19
N TYR A 42 11.68 -12.11 -18.07
CA TYR A 42 10.70 -12.88 -18.83
C TYR A 42 9.69 -13.61 -17.92
N ARG A 43 10.17 -14.28 -16.87
CA ARG A 43 9.28 -14.96 -15.91
C ARG A 43 8.45 -13.99 -15.10
N TYR A 44 9.03 -12.85 -14.71
CA TYR A 44 8.34 -11.79 -13.99
C TYR A 44 7.18 -11.21 -14.80
N TYR A 45 7.39 -10.87 -16.07
CA TYR A 45 6.34 -10.30 -16.92
C TYR A 45 5.14 -11.24 -17.06
N LYS A 46 5.37 -12.54 -17.22
CA LYS A 46 4.28 -13.53 -17.21
C LYS A 46 3.46 -13.50 -15.92
N GLY A 47 4.12 -13.38 -14.76
CA GLY A 47 3.43 -13.27 -13.48
C GLY A 47 2.68 -11.95 -13.31
N VAL A 48 3.21 -10.84 -13.83
CA VAL A 48 2.53 -9.53 -13.83
C VAL A 48 1.24 -9.59 -14.66
N ASP A 49 1.26 -10.26 -15.81
CA ASP A 49 0.07 -10.37 -16.64
C ASP A 49 -1.03 -11.20 -15.95
N GLU A 50 -0.68 -12.30 -15.29
CA GLU A 50 -1.61 -13.07 -14.45
C GLU A 50 -2.18 -12.23 -13.30
N GLN A 51 -1.35 -11.46 -12.60
CA GLN A 51 -1.81 -10.56 -11.53
C GLN A 51 -2.76 -9.47 -12.05
N ARG A 52 -2.54 -8.97 -13.27
CA ARG A 52 -3.44 -7.99 -13.91
C ARG A 52 -4.80 -8.61 -14.25
N GLU A 53 -4.82 -9.86 -14.69
CA GLU A 53 -6.06 -10.60 -14.93
C GLU A 53 -6.83 -10.82 -13.63
N LEU A 54 -6.18 -11.28 -12.56
CA LEU A 54 -6.79 -11.44 -11.23
C LEU A 54 -7.32 -10.11 -10.66
N ALA A 55 -6.55 -9.02 -10.80
CA ALA A 55 -6.98 -7.70 -10.37
C ALA A 55 -8.19 -7.20 -11.17
N ARG A 56 -8.23 -7.49 -12.47
CA ARG A 56 -9.38 -7.21 -13.34
C ARG A 56 -10.59 -8.00 -12.84
N GLU A 57 -10.49 -9.31 -12.68
CA GLU A 57 -11.59 -10.15 -12.19
C GLU A 57 -12.14 -9.65 -10.85
N ARG A 58 -11.26 -9.32 -9.89
CA ARG A 58 -11.64 -8.72 -8.61
C ARG A 58 -12.39 -7.40 -8.78
N GLN A 59 -11.93 -6.54 -9.69
CA GLN A 59 -12.57 -5.26 -9.95
C GLN A 59 -13.95 -5.43 -10.59
N TRP A 60 -14.09 -6.36 -11.53
CA TRP A 60 -15.38 -6.70 -12.14
C TRP A 60 -16.35 -7.26 -11.10
N ALA A 61 -15.92 -8.21 -10.26
CA ALA A 61 -16.71 -8.71 -9.15
C ALA A 61 -17.21 -7.58 -8.24
N ARG A 62 -16.36 -6.58 -7.97
CA ARG A 62 -16.76 -5.39 -7.22
C ARG A 62 -17.80 -4.55 -7.94
N PHE A 63 -17.64 -4.28 -9.24
CA PHE A 63 -18.61 -3.50 -10.01
C PHE A 63 -20.01 -4.13 -10.02
N TYR A 64 -20.10 -5.47 -10.07
CA TYR A 64 -21.39 -6.17 -10.00
C TYR A 64 -22.05 -6.06 -8.61
N LEU A 65 -21.27 -6.07 -7.53
CA LEU A 65 -21.81 -5.99 -6.17
C LEU A 65 -22.06 -4.56 -5.70
N GLN A 66 -21.31 -3.59 -6.23
CA GLN A 66 -21.37 -2.19 -5.83
C GLN A 66 -22.78 -1.57 -5.86
N PRO A 67 -23.62 -1.75 -6.90
CA PRO A 67 -24.95 -1.13 -6.90
C PRO A 67 -25.86 -1.67 -5.79
N LEU A 68 -25.76 -2.97 -5.45
CA LEU A 68 -26.51 -3.55 -4.34
C LEU A 68 -26.05 -2.96 -3.00
N LEU A 69 -24.73 -2.92 -2.77
CA LEU A 69 -24.15 -2.38 -1.53
C LEU A 69 -24.45 -0.88 -1.36
N LEU A 70 -24.41 -0.11 -2.45
CA LEU A 70 -24.77 1.30 -2.45
C LEU A 70 -26.25 1.48 -2.06
N ALA A 71 -27.15 0.67 -2.63
CA ALA A 71 -28.56 0.74 -2.29
C ALA A 71 -28.84 0.35 -0.82
N GLU A 72 -28.08 -0.60 -0.26
CA GLU A 72 -28.16 -0.95 1.16
C GLU A 72 -27.66 0.18 2.06
N ASP A 73 -26.54 0.82 1.69
CA ASP A 73 -25.99 1.95 2.44
C ASP A 73 -26.92 3.17 2.39
N ASP A 74 -27.47 3.50 1.21
CA ASP A 74 -28.45 4.57 1.04
C ASP A 74 -29.68 4.37 1.95
N ARG A 75 -30.19 3.12 2.06
CA ARG A 75 -31.29 2.77 2.99
C ARG A 75 -30.89 2.97 4.45
N ASN A 76 -29.67 2.61 4.83
CA ASN A 76 -29.16 2.77 6.19
C ASN A 76 -28.99 4.26 6.55
N ILE A 77 -28.42 5.05 5.65
CA ILE A 77 -28.25 6.50 5.80
C ILE A 77 -29.62 7.16 5.94
N ALA A 78 -30.58 6.84 5.07
CA ALA A 78 -31.94 7.37 5.16
C ALA A 78 -32.58 7.06 6.51
N ARG A 79 -32.45 5.81 7.01
CA ARG A 79 -32.96 5.43 8.34
C ARG A 79 -32.36 6.28 9.45
N ARG A 80 -31.03 6.46 9.45
CA ARG A 80 -30.34 7.27 10.46
C ARG A 80 -30.72 8.74 10.38
N TYR A 81 -30.95 9.24 9.18
CA TYR A 81 -31.36 10.62 8.95
C TYR A 81 -32.74 10.88 9.56
N PHE A 82 -33.72 10.03 9.28
CA PHE A 82 -35.05 10.16 9.86
C PHE A 82 -35.07 9.94 11.38
N SER A 83 -34.26 9.02 11.92
CA SER A 83 -34.15 8.87 13.37
C SER A 83 -33.53 10.09 14.05
N GLU A 84 -32.56 10.72 13.40
CA GLU A 84 -31.92 11.93 13.90
C GLU A 84 -32.88 13.12 13.86
N LEU A 85 -33.64 13.30 12.77
CA LEU A 85 -34.69 14.33 12.70
C LEU A 85 -35.70 14.17 13.86
N LYS A 86 -36.17 12.95 14.11
CA LYS A 86 -37.08 12.67 15.23
C LYS A 86 -36.43 12.97 16.59
N ARG A 87 -35.15 12.64 16.77
CA ARG A 87 -34.39 12.98 18.00
C ARG A 87 -34.28 14.49 18.18
N GLN A 88 -34.02 15.22 17.11
CA GLN A 88 -33.91 16.68 17.12
C GLN A 88 -35.23 17.36 17.48
N GLU A 89 -36.37 16.85 17.00
CA GLU A 89 -37.70 17.30 17.40
C GLU A 89 -37.92 17.15 18.91
N LEU A 90 -37.60 15.99 19.49
CA LEU A 90 -37.72 15.75 20.94
C LEU A 90 -36.82 16.69 21.76
N VAL A 91 -35.57 16.90 21.32
CA VAL A 91 -34.64 17.82 22.01
C VAL A 91 -35.17 19.26 21.95
N LYS A 92 -35.72 19.67 20.81
CA LYS A 92 -36.30 21.00 20.61
C LYS A 92 -37.45 21.29 21.56
N GLU A 93 -38.27 20.30 21.92
CA GLU A 93 -39.36 20.48 22.90
C GLU A 93 -38.81 20.91 24.26
N THR A 94 -37.68 20.33 24.69
CA THR A 94 -37.07 20.57 26.02
C THR A 94 -36.21 21.85 26.13
N MET A 95 -35.92 22.54 25.03
CA MET A 95 -35.02 23.70 25.00
C MET A 95 -35.69 25.02 25.39
N SER A 96 -34.89 26.03 25.78
CA SER A 96 -35.33 27.43 25.92
C SER A 96 -35.54 28.09 24.55
N GLU A 97 -36.35 29.15 24.49
CA GLU A 97 -36.70 29.83 23.22
C GLU A 97 -35.47 30.34 22.44
N GLU A 98 -34.49 30.94 23.14
CA GLU A 98 -33.24 31.39 22.52
C GLU A 98 -32.41 30.24 21.93
N ALA A 99 -32.39 29.09 22.61
CA ALA A 99 -31.68 27.91 22.15
C ALA A 99 -32.38 27.27 20.94
N LYS A 100 -33.72 27.26 20.93
CA LYS A 100 -34.52 26.81 19.77
C LYS A 100 -34.21 27.64 18.52
N ALA A 101 -34.15 28.98 18.66
CA ALA A 101 -33.87 29.87 17.53
C ALA A 101 -32.47 29.63 16.92
N LYS A 102 -31.46 29.31 17.73
CA LYS A 102 -30.13 28.92 17.24
C LYS A 102 -30.12 27.55 16.58
N PHE A 103 -30.90 26.61 17.14
CA PHE A 103 -30.96 25.23 16.69
C PHE A 103 -31.61 25.07 15.30
N GLU A 104 -32.64 25.86 15.01
CA GLU A 104 -33.33 25.84 13.71
C GLU A 104 -32.51 26.46 12.57
N LYS A 105 -31.46 27.21 12.89
CA LYS A 105 -30.65 27.89 11.89
C LYS A 105 -29.92 26.86 11.02
N GLU A 106 -30.16 26.93 9.70
CA GLU A 106 -29.41 26.12 8.73
C GLU A 106 -27.90 26.38 8.88
N LEU A 107 -27.12 25.31 9.02
CA LEU A 107 -25.66 25.41 9.17
C LEU A 107 -24.97 25.83 7.85
N TYR A 108 -25.54 25.41 6.72
CA TYR A 108 -25.04 25.69 5.40
C TYR A 108 -26.07 26.50 4.61
N ASN A 109 -25.67 27.68 4.14
CA ASN A 109 -26.54 28.58 3.38
C ASN A 109 -26.60 28.24 1.88
N ASP A 110 -25.71 27.37 1.39
CA ASP A 110 -25.67 26.95 -0.01
C ASP A 110 -26.63 25.77 -0.24
N LYS A 111 -27.75 26.04 -0.93
CA LYS A 111 -28.80 25.06 -1.25
C LYS A 111 -28.56 24.28 -2.55
N SER A 112 -27.48 24.57 -3.27
CA SER A 112 -27.18 23.91 -4.54
C SER A 112 -26.67 22.47 -4.38
N LYS A 113 -26.19 22.09 -3.18
CA LYS A 113 -25.53 20.81 -2.91
C LYS A 113 -26.16 20.09 -1.73
N LEU A 114 -26.45 18.80 -1.93
CA LEU A 114 -26.78 17.90 -0.83
C LEU A 114 -25.50 17.57 -0.04
N ARG A 115 -25.54 17.75 1.27
CA ARG A 115 -24.46 17.38 2.20
C ARG A 115 -24.93 16.20 3.02
N PHE A 116 -24.22 15.08 2.93
CA PHE A 116 -24.55 13.94 3.76
C PHE A 116 -24.27 14.26 5.24
N PRO A 117 -25.19 13.89 6.15
CA PRO A 117 -24.95 14.05 7.58
C PRO A 117 -23.75 13.21 8.01
N ARG A 118 -22.87 13.78 8.83
CA ARG A 118 -21.79 13.02 9.47
C ARG A 118 -22.30 12.46 10.79
N TYR A 119 -22.41 11.15 10.88
CA TYR A 119 -22.69 10.48 12.13
C TYR A 119 -21.37 10.27 12.87
N THR A 120 -21.19 10.97 13.99
CA THR A 120 -20.14 10.66 14.96
C THR A 120 -20.68 9.65 15.96
N ALA A 121 -19.84 8.71 16.39
CA ALA A 121 -20.18 7.92 17.58
C ALA A 121 -20.33 8.89 18.76
N GLY A 122 -21.56 9.09 19.22
CA GLY A 122 -21.81 9.82 20.46
C GLY A 122 -21.35 9.00 21.67
N ALA A 123 -21.40 9.60 22.86
CA ALA A 123 -21.26 8.84 24.10
C ALA A 123 -22.29 7.70 24.13
N ASN A 124 -21.88 6.53 24.61
CA ASN A 124 -22.76 5.37 24.64
C ASN A 124 -23.96 5.70 25.53
N PRO A 125 -25.22 5.46 25.12
CA PRO A 125 -26.39 5.77 25.94
C PRO A 125 -26.41 5.06 27.32
N SER A 126 -25.55 4.05 27.55
CA SER A 126 -25.37 3.43 28.87
C SER A 126 -24.40 4.17 29.80
N GLU A 127 -23.70 5.20 29.34
CA GLU A 127 -22.73 5.98 30.12
C GLU A 127 -23.35 7.22 30.79
N HIS A 128 -24.69 7.37 30.73
CA HIS A 128 -25.47 8.43 31.34
C HIS A 128 -26.63 7.90 32.18
#